data_AF-A0A538GWS6-F1
#
_entry.id   AF-A0A538GWS6-F1
#
_cell.length_a   1.000
_cell.length_b   1.000
_cell.length_c   1.000
_cell.angle_alpha   90.00
_cell.angle_beta   90.00
_cell.angle_gamma   90.00
#
_symmetry.space_group_name_H-M   'P 1'
#
loop_
_entity.id
_entity.type
_entity.pdbx_description
1 polymer ?
#
loop_
_entity_poly.entity_id
_entity_poly.type
_entity_poly.pdbx_seq_one_letter_code
_entity_poly.pdbx_strand_id
1 'polypeptide(L)' 'MSATLRRLSVPSRFRRGRSRPTVEALLEEIAGLTTERQGLRDQGINGSRLEHNRVMLAKKQWELSHALIDRYL' A
#
# COMPACT_ATOMS: atom_id res chain seq x y z
N MET A 1 -37.56 9.44 -36.39
CA MET A 1 -37.53 8.69 -35.10
C MET A 1 -36.08 8.52 -34.69
N SER A 2 -35.47 9.56 -34.08
CA SER A 2 -34.03 9.60 -33.78
C SER A 2 -33.82 9.42 -32.28
N ALA A 3 -33.26 8.28 -31.86
CA ALA A 3 -32.98 7.99 -30.47
C ALA A 3 -31.54 8.41 -30.14
N THR A 4 -31.39 9.61 -29.60
CA THR A 4 -30.12 10.15 -29.12
C THR A 4 -29.71 9.40 -27.85
N LEU A 5 -28.77 8.46 -27.96
CA LEU A 5 -28.16 7.81 -26.80
C LEU A 5 -27.33 8.86 -26.04
N ARG A 6 -27.93 9.43 -24.98
CA ARG A 6 -27.22 10.24 -23.99
C ARG A 6 -26.14 9.36 -23.36
N ARG A 7 -24.87 9.59 -23.71
CA ARG A 7 -23.73 9.13 -22.91
C ARG A 7 -23.92 9.65 -21.49
N LEU A 8 -24.21 8.75 -20.56
CA LEU A 8 -24.19 9.05 -19.13
C LEU A 8 -22.74 9.41 -18.77
N SER A 9 -22.47 10.71 -18.67
CA SER A 9 -21.23 11.24 -18.10
C SER A 9 -21.25 10.93 -16.60
N VAL A 10 -20.65 9.81 -16.22
CA VAL A 10 -20.51 9.43 -14.81
C VAL A 10 -19.58 10.44 -14.12
N PRO A 11 -19.97 11.04 -12.98
CA PRO A 11 -19.17 12.07 -12.33
C PRO A 11 -17.82 11.50 -11.85
N SER A 12 -16.74 12.16 -12.27
CA SER A 12 -15.32 11.88 -11.96
C SER A 12 -15.00 11.71 -10.46
N ARG A 13 -15.91 12.14 -9.57
CA ARG A 13 -15.74 12.14 -8.11
C ARG A 13 -15.70 10.74 -7.47
N PHE A 14 -16.08 9.70 -8.21
CA PHE A 14 -15.92 8.30 -7.79
C PHE A 14 -14.56 7.69 -8.15
N ARG A 15 -13.67 8.43 -8.83
CA ARG A 15 -12.26 8.06 -8.92
C ARG A 15 -11.50 8.47 -7.67
N ARG A 16 -11.95 8.04 -6.49
CA ARG A 16 -10.97 7.70 -5.43
C ARG A 16 -10.41 6.34 -5.79
N GLY A 17 -9.70 6.28 -6.91
CA GLY A 17 -8.76 5.20 -7.11
C GLY A 17 -7.78 5.34 -5.96
N ARG A 18 -7.87 4.47 -4.95
CA ARG A 18 -6.67 4.10 -4.22
C ARG A 18 -5.72 3.64 -5.30
N SER A 19 -4.86 4.54 -5.76
CA SER A 19 -3.75 4.15 -6.61
C SER A 19 -3.07 3.02 -5.86
N ARG A 20 -2.91 1.86 -6.51
CA ARG A 20 -2.07 0.82 -5.94
C ARG A 20 -0.74 1.49 -5.54
N PRO A 21 -0.25 1.24 -4.33
CA PRO A 21 0.98 1.86 -3.88
C PRO A 21 2.10 1.50 -4.87
N THR A 22 2.90 2.50 -5.24
CA THR A 22 4.00 2.28 -6.18
C THR A 22 5.08 1.43 -5.53
N VAL A 23 5.92 0.79 -6.34
CA VAL A 23 7.06 0.00 -5.86
C VAL A 23 7.95 0.87 -4.96
N GLU A 24 8.21 2.10 -5.36
CA GLU A 24 9.06 3.06 -4.66
C GLU A 24 8.47 3.45 -3.29
N ALA A 25 7.16 3.72 -3.23
CA ALA A 25 6.48 4.04 -1.97
C ALA A 25 6.51 2.85 -1.00
N LEU A 26 6.34 1.62 -1.50
CA LEU A 26 6.41 0.41 -0.67
C LEU A 26 7.81 0.17 -0.12
N LEU A 27 8.86 0.43 -0.91
CA LEU A 27 10.24 0.35 -0.44
C LEU A 27 10.53 1.36 0.67
N GLU A 28 10.04 2.60 0.53
CA GLU A 28 10.17 3.63 1.56
C GLU A 28 9.45 3.24 2.86
N GLU A 29 8.21 2.76 2.76
CA GLU A 29 7.45 2.28 3.93
C GLU A 29 8.11 1.09 4.62
N ILE A 30 8.67 0.14 3.86
CA ILE A 30 9.42 -1.01 4.40
C ILE A 30 10.69 -0.54 5.13
N ALA A 31 11.41 0.43 4.57
CA ALA A 31 12.60 1.00 5.20
C ALA A 31 12.25 1.71 6.52
N GLY A 32 11.15 2.48 6.53
CA GLY A 32 10.62 3.13 7.72
C GLY A 32 10.25 2.11 8.82
N LEU A 33 9.51 1.06 8.48
CA LEU A 33 9.13 0.02 9.42
C LEU A 33 10.34 -0.77 9.94
N THR A 34 11.37 -0.99 9.11
CA THR A 34 12.61 -1.66 9.52
C THR A 34 13.37 -0.81 10.54
N THR A 35 13.42 0.51 10.32
CA THR A 35 14.01 1.46 11.26
C THR A 35 13.24 1.50 12.58
N GLU A 36 11.91 1.56 12.53
CA GLU A 36 11.06 1.50 13.72
C GLU A 36 11.31 0.20 14.50
N ARG A 37 11.40 -0.94 13.82
CA ARG A 37 11.68 -2.23 14.44
C ARG A 37 12.99 -2.22 15.21
N GLN A 38 14.04 -1.63 14.65
CA GLN A 38 15.32 -1.53 15.32
C GLN A 38 15.19 -0.71 16.61
N GLY A 39 14.52 0.46 16.54
CA GLY A 39 14.26 1.27 17.74
C GLY A 39 13.41 0.54 18.79
N LEU A 40 12.41 -0.26 18.37
CA LEU A 40 11.60 -1.06 19.29
C LEU A 40 12.40 -2.17 19.98
N ARG A 41 13.38 -2.76 19.29
CA ARG A 41 14.29 -3.76 19.86
C ARG A 41 15.24 -3.14 20.87
N ASP A 42 15.81 -1.98 20.54
CA ASP A 42 16.73 -1.25 21.43
C ASP A 42 16.04 -0.84 22.73
N GLN A 43 14.74 -0.53 22.66
CA GLN A 43 13.92 -0.19 23.83
C GLN A 43 13.52 -1.40 24.69
N GLY A 44 13.61 -2.64 24.19
CA GLY A 44 13.45 -3.89 24.95
C GLY A 44 12.10 -4.19 25.62
N ILE A 45 11.17 -3.24 25.70
CA ILE A 45 10.02 -3.31 26.63
C ILE A 45 8.67 -3.53 25.90
N ASN A 46 8.60 -3.33 24.57
CA ASN A 46 7.31 -3.21 23.85
C ASN A 46 7.01 -4.37 22.87
N GLY A 47 6.82 -5.59 23.40
CA GLY A 47 6.55 -6.79 22.59
C GLY A 47 5.32 -6.69 21.66
N SER A 48 4.22 -6.08 22.12
CA SER A 48 3.01 -5.88 21.29
C SER A 48 3.26 -4.96 20.09
N ARG A 49 4.04 -3.87 20.28
CA ARG A 49 4.41 -2.97 19.19
C ARG A 49 5.35 -3.66 18.19
N LEU A 50 6.27 -4.48 18.70
CA LEU A 50 7.16 -5.27 17.87
C LEU A 50 6.38 -6.26 16.99
N GLU A 51 5.36 -6.91 17.54
CA GLU A 51 4.49 -7.80 16.78
C GLU A 51 3.64 -7.06 15.75
N HIS A 52 3.07 -5.91 16.11
CA HIS A 52 2.36 -5.07 15.15
C HIS A 52 3.26 -4.64 13.98
N ASN A 53 4.49 -4.20 14.28
CA ASN A 53 5.47 -3.86 13.26
C ASN A 53 5.83 -5.07 12.37
N ARG A 54 5.88 -6.29 12.93
CA ARG A 54 6.08 -7.54 12.16
C ARG A 54 4.96 -7.79 11.16
N VAL A 55 3.72 -7.69 11.61
CA VAL A 55 2.53 -7.84 10.74
C VAL A 55 2.53 -6.79 9.63
N MET A 56 2.82 -5.53 9.96
CA MET A 56 2.86 -4.46 8.96
C MET A 56 3.95 -4.67 7.92
N LEU A 57 5.14 -5.12 8.32
CA LEU A 57 6.22 -5.41 7.37
C LEU A 57 5.87 -6.56 6.44
N ALA A 58 5.30 -7.65 6.95
CA ALA A 58 4.87 -8.78 6.12
C ALA A 58 3.81 -8.33 5.09
N LYS A 59 2.86 -7.48 5.51
CA LYS A 59 1.85 -6.91 4.61
C LYS A 59 2.49 -6.06 3.50
N LYS A 60 3.43 -5.18 3.84
CA LYS A 60 4.09 -4.32 2.84
C LYS A 60 4.99 -5.08 1.89
N GLN A 61 5.66 -6.13 2.36
CA GLN A 61 6.41 -7.03 1.50
C GLN A 61 5.51 -7.81 0.53
N TRP A 62 4.34 -8.25 0.99
CA TRP A 62 3.34 -8.86 0.11
C TRP A 62 2.82 -7.87 -0.95
N GLU A 63 2.48 -6.64 -0.54
CA GLU A 63 2.08 -5.57 -1.47
C GLU A 63 3.19 -5.28 -2.50
N LEU A 64 4.46 -5.28 -2.08
CA LEU A 64 5.62 -5.05 -2.95
C LEU A 64 5.77 -6.16 -3.99
N SER A 65 5.65 -7.43 -3.58
CA SER A 65 5.71 -8.55 -4.51
C SER A 65 4.62 -8.45 -5.57
N HIS A 66 3.39 -8.10 -5.17
CA HIS A 66 2.29 -7.86 -6.12
C HIS A 66 2.56 -6.69 -7.05
N ALA A 67 3.06 -5.56 -6.54
CA ALA A 67 3.38 -4.40 -7.36
C ALA A 67 4.52 -4.66 -8.37
N LEU A 68 5.50 -5.49 -8.00
CA LEU A 68 6.58 -5.92 -8.89
C LEU A 68 6.05 -6.86 -9.97
N ILE A 69 5.19 -7.81 -9.63
CA ILE A 69 4.52 -8.68 -10.59
C ILE A 69 3.74 -7.84 -11.61
N ASP A 70 2.87 -6.95 -11.13
CA ASP A 70 2.05 -6.06 -11.98
C ASP A 70 2.90 -5.15 -12.90
N ARG A 71 4.14 -4.83 -12.52
CA ARG A 71 5.04 -3.95 -13.28
C ARG A 71 5.80 -4.67 -14.40
N TYR A 72 6.08 -5.97 -14.23
CA TYR A 72 7.02 -6.71 -15.08
C TYR A 72 6.42 -7.93 -15.78
N LEU A 73 5.19 -8.33 -15.44
CA LEU A 73 4.43 -9.40 -16.11
C LEU A 73 3.15 -8.84 -16.73
#